data_AF-A0A1X7D0B3-F1
#
_entry.id   AF-A0A1X7D0B3-F1
#
_cell.length_a   1.000
_cell.length_b   1.000
_cell.length_c   1.000
_cell.angle_alpha   90.00
_cell.angle_beta   90.00
_cell.angle_gamma   90.00
#
_symmetry.space_group_name_H-M   'P 1'
#
loop_
_entity.id
_entity.type
_entity.pdbx_description
1 polymer ?
#
loop_
_entity_poly.entity_id
_entity_poly.type
_entity_poly.pdbx_seq_one_letter_code
_entity_poly.pdbx_strand_id
1 'polypeptide(L)'
;MKNKIVDMRAVTCGLVPAIVAELDGTSAPVVDFHIRMGIREEIMSGFGSGGNWDIEIIPDLGYDLLRFTRKHNSVVSTLNVVEY
;
A
#
# COMPACT_ATOMS: atom_id res chain seq x y z
N MET A 1 9.08 15.67 1.99
CA MET A 1 8.22 14.95 2.96
C MET A 1 8.90 13.62 3.27
N LYS A 2 8.96 13.19 4.54
CA LYS A 2 9.57 11.90 4.89
C LYS A 2 8.50 10.81 4.79
N ASN A 3 8.69 9.84 3.90
CA ASN A 3 7.85 8.65 3.83
C ASN A 3 8.18 7.74 5.04
N LYS A 4 7.16 7.13 5.64
CA LYS A 4 7.37 6.09 6.67
C LYS A 4 7.56 4.77 5.94
N ILE A 5 8.67 4.08 6.19
CA ILE A 5 8.94 2.74 5.64
C ILE A 5 8.75 1.73 6.76
N VAL A 6 7.98 0.67 6.50
CA VAL A 6 7.72 -0.42 7.44
C VAL A 6 8.03 -1.76 6.77
N ASP A 7 8.88 -2.57 7.38
CA ASP A 7 9.23 -3.89 6.85
C ASP A 7 8.29 -4.96 7.44
N MET A 8 7.53 -5.61 6.58
CA MET A 8 6.59 -6.68 6.94
C MET A 8 6.88 -7.99 6.22
N ARG A 9 8.08 -8.16 5.65
CA ARG A 9 8.46 -9.37 4.91
C ARG A 9 8.40 -10.65 5.77
N ALA A 10 8.63 -10.51 7.08
CA ALA A 10 8.56 -11.60 8.04
C ALA A 10 7.13 -11.93 8.52
N VAL A 11 6.13 -11.11 8.18
CA VAL A 11 4.74 -11.31 8.61
C VAL A 11 4.07 -12.33 7.70
N THR A 12 3.89 -13.55 8.21
CA THR A 12 3.28 -14.67 7.47
C THR A 12 1.78 -14.82 7.74
N CYS A 13 1.28 -14.33 8.87
CA CYS A 13 -0.12 -14.38 9.26
C CYS A 13 -0.58 -13.00 9.74
N GLY A 14 -1.82 -12.61 9.43
CA GLY A 14 -2.37 -11.35 9.89
C GLY A 14 -1.74 -10.11 9.25
N LEU A 15 -1.26 -10.21 8.01
CA LEU A 15 -0.61 -9.09 7.31
C LEU A 15 -1.56 -7.88 7.17
N VAL A 16 -2.80 -8.13 6.75
CA VAL A 16 -3.83 -7.09 6.61
C VAL A 16 -4.09 -6.34 7.93
N PRO A 17 -4.43 -7.01 9.06
CA PRO A 17 -4.64 -6.29 10.31
C PRO A 17 -3.38 -5.60 10.84
N ALA A 18 -2.17 -6.12 10.58
CA ALA A 18 -0.92 -5.47 10.96
C ALA A 18 -0.70 -4.15 10.21
N ILE A 19 -0.93 -4.15 8.89
CA ILE A 19 -0.86 -2.93 8.07
C ILE A 19 -1.92 -1.92 8.53
N VAL A 20 -3.17 -2.34 8.78
CA VAL A 20 -4.23 -1.43 9.26
C VAL A 20 -3.83 -0.75 10.56
N ALA A 21 -3.27 -1.50 11.52
CA ALA A 21 -2.79 -0.93 12.78
C ALA A 21 -1.69 0.13 12.57
N GLU A 22 -0.76 -0.11 11.63
CA GLU A 22 0.29 0.86 11.29
C GLU A 22 -0.25 2.12 10.59
N LEU A 23 -1.29 1.98 9.76
CA LEU A 23 -1.98 3.07 9.08
C LEU A 23 -2.82 3.92 10.05
N ASP A 24 -3.47 3.30 11.03
CA ASP A 24 -4.23 4.00 12.07
C ASP A 24 -3.32 4.77 13.02
N GLY A 25 -2.14 4.23 13.31
CA GLY A 25 -1.15 4.84 14.22
C GLY A 25 -0.27 5.94 13.61
N THR A 26 -0.37 6.20 12.31
CA THR A 26 0.55 7.12 11.61
C THR A 26 -0.14 8.35 11.07
N SER A 27 0.47 9.53 11.25
CA SER A 27 0.07 10.78 10.60
C SER A 27 0.81 11.03 9.28
N ALA A 28 1.65 10.08 8.83
CA ALA A 28 2.39 10.23 7.60
C ALA A 28 1.44 10.25 6.38
N PRO A 29 1.70 11.10 5.37
CA PRO A 29 0.88 11.15 4.15
C PRO A 29 1.13 9.95 3.24
N VAL A 30 2.31 9.33 3.32
CA VAL A 30 2.72 8.17 2.54
C VAL A 30 3.38 7.15 3.46
N VAL A 31 2.97 5.89 3.34
CA VAL A 31 3.51 4.75 4.08
C VAL A 31 3.86 3.63 3.10
N ASP A 32 5.12 3.22 3.13
CA ASP A 32 5.70 2.22 2.24
C ASP A 32 5.92 0.93 3.05
N PHE A 33 5.25 -0.16 2.67
CA PHE A 33 5.41 -1.47 3.29
C PHE A 33 6.20 -2.41 2.38
N HIS A 34 7.29 -2.96 2.89
CA HIS A 34 7.95 -4.07 2.21
C HIS A 34 7.25 -5.37 2.59
N ILE A 35 6.68 -6.06 1.61
CA ILE A 35 5.93 -7.29 1.81
C ILE A 35 6.57 -8.43 1.00
N ARG A 36 6.24 -9.68 1.37
CA ARG A 36 6.68 -10.85 0.60
C ARG A 36 6.12 -10.79 -0.82
N MET A 37 6.84 -11.35 -1.79
CA MET A 37 6.36 -11.40 -3.16
C MET A 37 5.18 -12.36 -3.30
N GLY A 38 4.31 -12.10 -4.28
CA GLY A 38 3.29 -13.07 -4.72
C GLY A 38 2.00 -13.09 -3.88
N ILE A 39 1.76 -12.06 -3.09
CA ILE A 39 0.54 -11.92 -2.26
C ILE A 39 -0.35 -10.77 -2.68
N ARG A 40 -0.19 -10.29 -3.92
CA ARG A 40 -1.02 -9.24 -4.50
C ARG A 40 -2.51 -9.51 -4.33
N GLU A 41 -2.97 -10.71 -4.67
CA GLU A 41 -4.39 -11.08 -4.57
C GLU A 41 -4.89 -11.08 -3.12
N GLU A 42 -4.06 -11.53 -2.17
CA GLU A 42 -4.36 -11.49 -0.73
C GLU A 42 -4.53 -10.05 -0.24
N ILE A 43 -3.64 -9.15 -0.69
CA ILE A 43 -3.72 -7.71 -0.39
C ILE A 43 -4.98 -7.10 -1.01
N MET A 44 -5.22 -7.30 -2.30
CA MET A 44 -6.40 -6.74 -2.98
C MET A 44 -7.71 -7.24 -2.37
N SER A 45 -7.78 -8.52 -2.02
CA SER A 45 -8.94 -9.09 -1.33
C SER A 45 -9.10 -8.57 0.10
N GLY A 46 -7.99 -8.30 0.81
CA GLY A 46 -8.00 -7.87 2.20
C GLY A 46 -8.32 -6.38 2.41
N PHE A 47 -7.85 -5.51 1.51
CA PHE A 47 -8.04 -4.06 1.60
C PHE A 47 -9.19 -3.53 0.76
N GLY A 48 -9.69 -4.29 -0.22
CA GLY A 48 -10.78 -3.88 -1.10
C GLY A 48 -10.50 -2.54 -1.78
N SER A 49 -11.30 -1.51 -1.48
CA SER A 49 -11.19 -0.16 -2.06
C SER A 49 -10.14 0.75 -1.39
N GLY A 50 -9.44 0.25 -0.37
CA GLY A 50 -8.41 0.99 0.37
C GLY A 50 -8.92 2.11 1.28
N GLY A 51 -10.24 2.32 1.38
CA GLY A 51 -10.83 3.32 2.27
C GLY A 51 -10.29 4.73 2.01
N ASN A 52 -9.67 5.33 3.02
CA ASN A 52 -9.05 6.67 2.96
C ASN A 52 -7.65 6.68 2.31
N TRP A 53 -7.20 5.55 1.76
CA TRP A 53 -5.88 5.41 1.18
C TRP A 53 -5.99 4.95 -0.28
N ASP A 54 -5.12 5.49 -1.12
CA ASP A 54 -4.78 4.92 -2.41
C ASP A 54 -3.67 3.89 -2.24
N ILE A 55 -3.81 2.75 -2.92
CA ILE A 55 -2.95 1.59 -2.77
C ILE A 55 -2.22 1.35 -4.08
N GLU A 56 -0.90 1.30 -4.02
CA GLU A 56 -0.03 0.95 -5.14
C GLU A 56 0.85 -0.25 -4.77
N ILE A 57 0.95 -1.22 -5.67
CA ILE A 57 1.86 -2.36 -5.53
C ILE A 57 2.93 -2.25 -6.61
N ILE A 58 4.15 -1.98 -6.18
CA ILE A 58 5.33 -1.81 -7.01
C ILE A 58 6.22 -3.04 -6.81
N PRO A 59 6.36 -3.92 -7.80
CA PRO A 59 7.29 -5.04 -7.72
C PRO A 59 8.73 -4.54 -7.60
N ASP A 60 9.51 -5.12 -6.69
CA ASP A 60 10.94 -4.82 -6.50
C ASP A 60 11.75 -6.12 -6.42
N LEU A 61 13.08 -6.02 -6.48
CA LEU A 61 13.98 -7.17 -6.37
C LEU A 61 14.00 -7.70 -4.94
N GLY A 62 13.28 -8.80 -4.72
CA GLY A 62 13.29 -9.56 -3.45
C GLY A 62 12.17 -9.19 -2.47
N TYR A 63 11.30 -8.24 -2.82
CA TYR A 63 10.06 -7.92 -2.10
C TYR A 63 9.10 -7.15 -3.02
N ASP A 64 7.81 -7.15 -2.69
CA ASP A 64 6.88 -6.21 -3.28
C ASP A 64 6.77 -4.98 -2.36
N LEU A 65 6.78 -3.79 -2.94
CA LEU A 65 6.50 -2.55 -2.22
C LEU A 65 5.00 -2.25 -2.30
N LEU A 66 4.36 -2.23 -1.14
CA LEU A 66 2.97 -1.83 -0.97
C LEU A 66 2.92 -0.42 -0.41
N ARG A 67 2.57 0.55 -1.26
CA ARG A 67 2.49 1.96 -0.91
C ARG A 67 1.04 2.35 -0.61
N PHE A 68 0.85 2.98 0.54
CA PHE A 68 -0.39 3.64 0.92
C PHE A 68 -0.19 5.14 0.90
N THR A 69 -0.97 5.83 0.09
CA THR A 69 -1.00 7.29 0.02
C THR A 69 -2.33 7.79 0.57
N ARG A 70 -2.32 8.71 1.54
CA ARG A 70 -3.58 9.27 2.07
C ARG A 70 -4.31 9.97 0.94
N LYS A 71 -5.59 9.63 0.73
CA LYS A 71 -6.48 10.37 -0.15
C LYS A 71 -6.61 11.79 0.39
N HIS A 72 -5.97 12.74 -0.26
CA HIS A 72 -6.45 14.11 -0.21
C HIS A 72 -7.73 14.14 -1.06
N ASN A 73 -8.80 14.77 -0.58
CA ASN A 73 -10.00 15.05 -1.39
C ASN A 73 -9.70 16.07 -2.52
N SER A 74 -8.63 15.87 -3.28
CA SER A 74 -8.43 16.48 -4.58
C SER A 74 -9.10 15.59 -5.61
N VAL A 75 -10.35 15.95 -5.95
CA VAL A 75 -10.88 15.71 -7.29
C VAL A 75 -9.81 16.15 -8.30
N VAL A 76 -9.65 15.43 -9.43
CA VAL A 76 -8.74 15.66 -10.59
C VAL A 76 -7.50 14.73 -10.55
N SER A 77 -7.17 13.87 -11.53
CA SER A 77 -7.70 13.60 -12.87
C SER A 77 -7.10 12.30 -13.44
N THR A 78 -7.90 11.58 -14.23
CA THR A 78 -7.52 10.75 -15.40
C THR A 78 -6.07 10.28 -15.49
N LEU A 79 -5.81 9.03 -15.07
CA LEU A 79 -4.73 8.23 -15.66
C LEU A 79 -5.29 7.51 -16.87
N ASN A 80 -5.08 8.16 -18.02
CA ASN A 80 -5.41 7.64 -19.34
C ASN A 80 -4.77 6.27 -19.56
N VAL A 81 -5.59 5.39 -20.09
CA VAL A 81 -5.28 4.10 -20.67
C VAL A 81 -4.57 4.31 -22.03
N VAL A 82 -3.45 3.59 -22.22
CA VAL A 82 -2.78 3.19 -23.49
C VAL A 82 -1.92 4.21 -24.26
N GLU A 83 -0.69 3.78 -24.60
CA GLU A 83 -0.08 3.66 -25.95
C GLU A 83 1.28 2.92 -25.77
N TYR A 84 1.61 1.82 -26.44
CA TYR A 84 1.61 1.50 -27.88
C TYR A 84 1.20 0.04 -28.19
#